data_AF-A0A166ICF3-F1
#
_entry.id   AF-A0A166ICF3-F1
#
_cell.length_a   1.000
_cell.length_b   1.000
_cell.length_c   1.000
_cell.angle_alpha   90.00
_cell.angle_beta   90.00
_cell.angle_gamma   90.00
#
_symmetry.space_group_name_H-M   'P 1'
#
loop_
_entity.id
_entity.type
_entity.pdbx_description
1 polymer ?
#
loop_
_entity_poly.entity_id
_entity_poly.type
_entity_poly.pdbx_seq_one_letter_code
_entity_poly.pdbx_strand_id
1 'polypeptide(L)'
;MGLFDDLSRFLENRLEEFLRNNPHLELEALLEQLRQQEEDTLKLIAELKLQEKRSQDEILSTAQEIQRWHIRVQKAKNAGKQDLAAAAQDREAALLREGNQRWGQMQGLKERIAQSEELLRKIQVRRQEVQAKATEAETARTQAQSQQRLKTDAWWNPTSSYTSGLDDLEEKFRRWETQDELEQMKRNLGK
;
A
#
# COMPACT_ATOMS: atom_id res chain seq x y z
N MET A 1 -3.96 -19.12 -11.67
CA MET A 1 -3.44 -17.77 -11.97
C MET A 1 -4.35 -16.80 -11.24
N GLY A 2 -3.97 -16.40 -10.03
CA GLY A 2 -4.79 -15.55 -9.15
C GLY A 2 -4.34 -14.10 -9.21
N LEU A 3 -5.17 -13.19 -8.70
CA LEU A 3 -4.89 -11.75 -8.57
C LEU A 3 -3.47 -11.44 -8.01
N PHE A 4 -2.93 -12.34 -7.17
CA PHE A 4 -1.58 -12.28 -6.62
C PHE A 4 -0.45 -12.39 -7.66
N ASP A 5 -0.66 -13.23 -8.68
CA ASP A 5 0.31 -13.51 -9.74
C ASP A 5 0.34 -12.34 -10.74
N ASP A 6 -0.83 -11.79 -11.05
CA ASP A 6 -0.98 -10.62 -11.91
C ASP A 6 -0.40 -9.35 -11.28
N LEU A 7 -0.55 -9.17 -9.96
CA LEU A 7 0.05 -8.05 -9.23
C LEU A 7 1.58 -8.16 -9.17
N SER A 8 2.11 -9.35 -8.89
CA SER A 8 3.56 -9.58 -8.86
C SER A 8 4.20 -9.28 -10.22
N ARG A 9 3.57 -9.75 -11.31
CA ARG A 9 4.01 -9.47 -12.69
C ARG A 9 3.87 -8.00 -13.09
N PHE A 10 2.83 -7.32 -12.62
CA PHE A 10 2.67 -5.87 -12.82
C PHE A 10 3.80 -5.09 -12.15
N LEU A 11 4.15 -5.46 -10.91
CA LEU A 11 5.26 -4.84 -10.18
C LEU A 11 6.59 -5.10 -10.85
N GLU A 12 6.80 -6.26 -11.47
CA GLU A 12 8.08 -6.65 -12.06
C GLU A 12 8.33 -6.00 -13.44
N ASN A 13 7.35 -6.00 -14.35
CA ASN A 13 7.58 -5.64 -15.75
C ASN A 13 7.10 -4.25 -16.17
N ARG A 14 6.09 -3.68 -15.50
CA ARG A 14 5.41 -2.48 -16.03
C ARG A 14 6.00 -1.15 -15.60
N LEU A 15 6.86 -1.14 -14.58
CA LEU A 15 7.36 0.08 -13.97
C LEU A 15 8.45 0.76 -14.79
N GLU A 16 9.30 -0.01 -15.47
CA GLU A 16 10.35 0.53 -16.35
C GLU A 16 9.77 1.18 -17.61
N GLU A 17 8.68 0.60 -18.12
CA GLU A 17 7.95 1.12 -19.27
C GLU A 17 7.15 2.39 -18.90
N PHE A 18 6.55 2.43 -17.69
CA PHE A 18 5.83 3.59 -17.16
C PHE A 18 6.77 4.81 -16.99
N LEU A 19 7.97 4.60 -16.45
CA LEU A 19 8.96 5.67 -16.23
C LEU A 19 9.43 6.39 -17.50
N ARG A 20 9.20 5.81 -18.67
CA ARG A 20 9.77 6.29 -19.94
C ARG A 20 8.92 7.36 -20.64
N ASN A 21 7.61 7.40 -20.39
CA ASN A 21 6.68 8.12 -21.25
C ASN A 21 6.17 9.45 -20.65
N ASN A 22 5.87 9.55 -19.35
CA ASN A 22 5.55 10.81 -18.66
C ASN A 22 5.82 10.73 -17.13
N PRO A 23 7.08 10.90 -16.68
CA PRO A 23 7.55 10.34 -15.40
C PRO A 23 7.00 10.98 -14.11
N HIS A 24 6.38 12.16 -14.11
CA HIS A 24 6.11 12.88 -12.84
C HIS A 24 4.68 12.67 -12.31
N LEU A 25 3.65 12.93 -13.11
CA LEU A 25 2.26 12.69 -12.71
C LEU A 25 1.97 11.20 -12.48
N GLU A 26 2.66 10.34 -13.23
CA GLU A 26 2.54 8.89 -13.12
C GLU A 26 3.21 8.33 -11.84
N LEU A 27 4.30 8.94 -11.36
CA LEU A 27 4.98 8.48 -10.14
C LEU A 27 4.23 8.85 -8.86
N GLU A 28 3.63 10.04 -8.79
CA GLU A 28 2.80 10.42 -7.64
C GLU A 28 1.56 9.53 -7.52
N ALA A 29 0.88 9.27 -8.63
CA ALA A 29 -0.26 8.36 -8.66
C ALA A 29 0.13 6.92 -8.26
N LEU A 30 1.29 6.45 -8.72
CA LEU A 30 1.80 5.13 -8.38
C LEU A 30 2.23 5.03 -6.90
N LEU A 31 2.81 6.08 -6.33
CA LEU A 31 3.12 6.15 -4.89
C LEU A 31 1.84 6.07 -4.05
N GLU A 32 0.79 6.78 -4.43
CA GLU A 32 -0.48 6.74 -3.71
C GLU A 32 -1.14 5.36 -3.83
N GLN A 33 -1.09 4.74 -5.01
CA GLN A 33 -1.57 3.36 -5.18
C GLN A 33 -0.79 2.37 -4.29
N LEU A 34 0.55 2.48 -4.23
CA LEU A 34 1.36 1.62 -3.37
C LEU A 34 1.07 1.87 -1.88
N ARG A 35 0.83 3.12 -1.48
CA ARG A 35 0.43 3.48 -0.11
C ARG A 35 -0.91 2.84 0.26
N GLN A 36 -1.90 2.93 -0.62
CA GLN A 36 -3.20 2.30 -0.42
C GLN A 36 -3.08 0.76 -0.33
N GLN A 37 -2.30 0.14 -1.22
CA GLN A 37 -2.05 -1.30 -1.18
C GLN A 37 -1.33 -1.74 0.10
N GLU A 38 -0.38 -0.94 0.60
CA GLU A 38 0.28 -1.18 1.89
C GLU A 38 -0.74 -1.18 3.03
N GLU A 39 -1.62 -0.17 3.08
CA GLU A 39 -2.67 -0.07 4.10
C GLU A 39 -3.66 -1.23 4.06
N ASP A 40 -4.13 -1.60 2.86
CA ASP A 40 -5.08 -2.71 2.69
C ASP A 40 -4.44 -4.06 3.04
N THR A 41 -3.16 -4.24 2.72
CA THR A 41 -2.41 -5.45 3.10
C THR A 41 -2.23 -5.53 4.62
N LEU A 42 -1.95 -4.40 5.29
CA LEU A 42 -1.89 -4.35 6.75
C LEU A 42 -3.23 -4.71 7.41
N LYS A 43 -4.35 -4.19 6.89
CA LYS A 43 -5.70 -4.55 7.36
C LYS A 43 -5.97 -6.04 7.19
N LEU A 44 -5.64 -6.60 6.02
CA LEU A 44 -5.78 -8.02 5.75
C LEU A 44 -4.98 -8.88 6.74
N ILE A 45 -3.72 -8.53 7.00
CA ILE A 45 -2.87 -9.25 7.97
C ILE A 45 -3.50 -9.19 9.37
N ALA A 46 -3.99 -8.02 9.80
CA ALA A 46 -4.63 -7.86 11.09
C ALA A 46 -5.90 -8.72 11.23
N GLU A 47 -6.74 -8.76 10.18
CA GLU A 47 -7.93 -9.61 10.14
C GLU A 47 -7.55 -11.09 10.21
N LEU A 48 -6.58 -11.53 9.41
CA LEU A 48 -6.12 -12.92 9.40
C LEU A 48 -5.56 -13.35 10.77
N LYS A 49 -4.80 -12.48 11.45
CA LYS A 49 -4.30 -12.74 12.80
C LYS A 49 -5.43 -12.86 13.83
N LEU A 50 -6.49 -12.07 13.68
CA LEU A 50 -7.68 -12.19 14.52
C LEU A 50 -8.41 -13.51 14.28
N GLN A 51 -8.55 -13.93 13.03
CA GLN A 51 -9.14 -15.22 12.66
C GLN A 51 -8.29 -16.39 13.20
N GLU A 52 -6.96 -16.32 13.07
CA GLU A 52 -6.03 -17.32 13.62
C GLU A 52 -6.21 -17.49 15.13
N LYS A 53 -6.27 -16.38 15.87
CA LYS A 53 -6.51 -16.42 17.32
C LYS A 53 -7.83 -17.07 17.69
N ARG A 54 -8.92 -16.72 16.99
CA ARG A 54 -10.23 -17.35 17.22
C ARG A 54 -10.17 -18.85 16.96
N SER A 55 -9.54 -19.29 15.87
CA SER A 55 -9.36 -20.72 15.59
C SER A 55 -8.52 -21.42 16.67
N GLN A 56 -7.48 -20.75 17.19
CA GLN A 56 -6.69 -21.28 18.31
C GLN A 56 -7.55 -21.50 19.57
N ASP A 57 -8.38 -20.52 19.93
CA ASP A 57 -9.26 -20.60 21.10
C ASP A 57 -10.30 -21.73 20.94
N GLU A 58 -10.87 -21.89 19.74
CA GLU A 58 -11.80 -22.98 19.42
C GLU A 58 -11.13 -24.37 19.49
N ILE A 59 -9.89 -24.49 19.00
CA ILE A 59 -9.10 -25.73 19.11
C ILE A 59 -8.83 -26.06 20.58
N LEU A 60 -8.46 -25.07 21.39
CA LEU A 60 -8.24 -25.26 22.83
C LEU A 60 -9.52 -25.69 23.55
N SER A 61 -10.66 -25.07 23.23
CA SER A 61 -11.96 -25.47 23.76
C SER A 61 -12.32 -26.92 23.39
N THR A 62 -12.09 -27.29 22.12
CA THR A 62 -12.30 -28.66 21.62
C THR A 62 -11.39 -29.65 22.35
N ALA A 63 -10.13 -29.31 22.59
CA ALA A 63 -9.18 -30.15 23.32
C ALA A 63 -9.62 -30.39 24.78
N GLN A 64 -10.16 -29.36 25.45
CA GLN A 64 -10.73 -29.50 26.79
C GLN A 64 -11.98 -30.41 26.79
N GLU A 65 -12.81 -30.33 25.74
CA GLU A 65 -13.93 -31.27 25.57
C GLU A 65 -13.48 -32.71 25.38
N ILE A 66 -12.48 -32.94 24.52
CA ILE A 66 -11.88 -34.26 24.32
C ILE A 66 -11.40 -34.81 25.65
N GLN A 67 -10.66 -34.02 26.45
CA GLN A 67 -10.18 -34.46 27.76
C GLN A 67 -11.34 -34.82 28.71
N ARG A 68 -12.42 -34.02 28.73
CA ARG A 68 -13.61 -34.32 29.56
C ARG A 68 -14.27 -35.63 29.15
N TRP A 69 -14.43 -35.87 27.85
CA TRP A 69 -15.01 -37.11 27.34
C TRP A 69 -14.09 -38.32 27.55
N HIS A 70 -12.79 -38.15 27.41
CA HIS A 70 -11.80 -39.18 27.71
C HIS A 70 -11.93 -39.67 29.16
N ILE A 71 -12.02 -38.75 30.13
CA ILE A 71 -12.23 -39.10 31.55
C ILE A 71 -13.55 -39.86 31.74
N ARG A 72 -14.62 -39.46 31.04
CA ARG A 72 -15.93 -40.17 31.08
C ARG A 72 -15.84 -41.58 30.50
N VAL A 73 -15.10 -41.77 29.41
CA VAL A 73 -14.84 -43.09 28.83
C VAL A 73 -14.16 -43.99 29.86
N GLN A 74 -13.09 -43.52 30.50
CA GLN A 74 -12.37 -44.30 31.52
C GLN A 74 -13.28 -44.64 32.71
N LYS A 75 -14.07 -43.67 33.19
CA LYS A 75 -15.03 -43.89 34.27
C LYS A 75 -16.08 -44.94 33.92
N ALA A 76 -16.65 -44.90 32.71
CA ALA A 76 -17.64 -45.87 32.26
C ALA A 76 -17.05 -47.28 32.10
N LYS A 77 -15.81 -47.39 31.57
CA LYS A 77 -15.07 -48.65 31.47
C LYS A 77 -14.82 -49.26 32.86
N ASN A 78 -14.33 -48.45 33.80
CA ASN A 78 -14.05 -48.91 35.17
C ASN A 78 -15.32 -49.35 35.91
N ALA A 79 -16.48 -48.77 35.58
CA ALA A 79 -17.78 -49.15 36.14
C ALA A 79 -18.46 -50.33 35.41
N GLY A 80 -17.81 -50.92 34.40
CA GLY A 80 -18.38 -52.02 33.61
C GLY A 80 -19.58 -51.62 32.74
N LYS A 81 -19.82 -50.31 32.53
CA LYS A 81 -20.92 -49.79 31.71
C LYS A 81 -20.47 -49.64 30.26
N GLN A 82 -20.41 -50.76 29.53
CA GLN A 82 -19.87 -50.81 28.17
C GLN A 82 -20.63 -49.93 27.18
N ASP A 83 -21.96 -49.89 27.24
CA ASP A 83 -22.78 -49.04 26.35
C ASP A 83 -22.46 -47.54 26.51
N LEU A 84 -22.29 -47.09 27.76
CA LEU A 84 -21.91 -45.71 28.06
C LEU A 84 -20.47 -45.40 27.66
N ALA A 85 -19.57 -46.39 27.78
CA ALA A 85 -18.19 -46.25 27.33
C ALA A 85 -18.14 -46.09 25.81
N ALA A 86 -18.87 -46.92 25.06
CA ALA A 86 -18.95 -46.84 23.60
C ALA A 86 -19.50 -45.47 23.13
N ALA A 87 -20.64 -45.04 23.69
CA ALA A 87 -21.23 -43.75 23.34
C ALA A 87 -20.31 -42.56 23.66
N ALA A 88 -19.58 -42.60 24.78
CA ALA A 88 -18.60 -41.58 25.12
C ALA A 88 -17.37 -41.59 24.19
N GLN A 89 -16.93 -42.77 23.74
CA GLN A 89 -15.83 -42.92 22.77
C GLN A 89 -16.21 -42.36 21.41
N ASP A 90 -17.44 -42.60 20.93
CA ASP A 90 -17.92 -42.03 19.68
C ASP A 90 -17.93 -40.50 19.72
N ARG A 91 -18.33 -39.94 20.87
CA ARG A 91 -18.30 -38.48 21.09
C ARG A 91 -16.88 -37.93 21.13
N GLU A 92 -15.96 -38.59 21.80
CA GLU A 92 -14.53 -38.24 21.82
C GLU A 92 -13.94 -38.28 20.40
N ALA A 93 -14.23 -39.33 19.63
CA ALA A 93 -13.78 -39.48 18.25
C ALA A 93 -14.36 -38.42 17.30
N ALA A 94 -15.62 -38.01 17.52
CA ALA A 94 -16.22 -36.89 16.79
C ALA A 94 -15.48 -35.58 17.06
N LEU A 95 -15.19 -35.28 18.33
CA LEU A 95 -14.46 -34.08 18.72
C LEU A 95 -13.00 -34.08 18.21
N LEU A 96 -12.33 -35.23 18.19
CA LEU A 96 -11.00 -35.36 17.60
C LEU A 96 -10.99 -35.03 16.10
N ARG A 97 -11.99 -35.53 15.35
CA ARG A 97 -12.14 -35.20 13.92
C ARG A 97 -12.41 -33.71 13.71
N GLU A 98 -13.29 -33.13 14.52
CA GLU A 98 -13.57 -31.69 14.49
C GLU A 98 -12.32 -30.86 14.79
N GLY A 99 -11.58 -31.22 15.86
CA GLY A 99 -10.33 -30.56 16.23
C GLY A 99 -9.29 -30.61 15.11
N ASN A 100 -9.14 -31.76 14.44
CA ASN A 100 -8.25 -31.90 13.29
C ASN A 100 -8.67 -31.02 12.10
N GLN A 101 -9.96 -30.91 11.83
CA GLN A 101 -10.46 -30.03 10.77
C GLN A 101 -10.16 -28.55 11.09
N ARG A 102 -10.44 -28.11 12.32
CA ARG A 102 -10.13 -26.74 12.77
C ARG A 102 -8.63 -26.46 12.72
N TRP A 103 -7.80 -27.42 13.10
CA TRP A 103 -6.35 -27.30 13.01
C TRP A 103 -5.88 -27.12 11.56
N GLY A 104 -6.42 -27.90 10.62
CA GLY A 104 -6.12 -27.73 9.19
C GLY A 104 -6.49 -26.33 8.67
N GLN A 105 -7.66 -25.81 9.06
CA GLN A 105 -8.07 -24.45 8.72
C GLN A 105 -7.12 -23.39 9.29
N MET A 106 -6.70 -23.56 10.55
CA MET A 106 -5.73 -22.68 11.20
C MET A 106 -4.36 -22.71 10.49
N GLN A 107 -3.89 -23.86 10.00
CA GLN A 107 -2.67 -23.92 9.20
C GLN A 107 -2.81 -23.12 7.89
N GLY A 108 -3.94 -23.25 7.19
CA GLY A 108 -4.21 -22.43 6.02
C GLY A 108 -4.25 -20.92 6.32
N LEU A 109 -4.75 -20.51 7.50
CA LEU A 109 -4.68 -19.11 7.94
C LEU A 109 -3.22 -18.67 8.14
N LYS A 110 -2.38 -19.49 8.78
CA LYS A 110 -0.95 -19.19 8.98
C LYS A 110 -0.20 -19.02 7.66
N GLU A 111 -0.47 -19.89 6.69
CA GLU A 111 0.13 -19.78 5.34
C GLU A 111 -0.29 -18.46 4.65
N ARG A 112 -1.57 -18.10 4.72
CA ARG A 112 -2.07 -16.83 4.17
C ARG A 112 -1.47 -15.60 4.87
N ILE A 113 -1.25 -15.67 6.18
CA ILE A 113 -0.56 -14.61 6.93
C ILE A 113 0.86 -14.45 6.40
N ALA A 114 1.62 -15.56 6.29
CA ALA A 114 2.99 -15.52 5.80
C ALA A 114 3.10 -14.93 4.37
N GLN A 115 2.20 -15.35 3.47
CA GLN A 115 2.12 -14.80 2.11
C GLN A 115 1.80 -13.30 2.11
N SER A 116 0.89 -12.86 2.98
CA SER A 116 0.51 -11.44 3.08
C SER A 116 1.64 -10.59 3.66
N GLU A 117 2.39 -11.10 4.63
CA GLU A 117 3.58 -10.44 5.18
C GLU A 117 4.70 -10.35 4.14
N GLU A 118 4.88 -11.36 3.30
CA GLU A 118 5.82 -11.30 2.17
C GLU A 118 5.40 -10.24 1.14
N LEU A 119 4.12 -10.19 0.80
CA LEU A 119 3.57 -9.17 -0.10
C LEU A 119 3.79 -7.76 0.44
N LEU A 120 3.52 -7.54 1.73
CA LEU A 120 3.75 -6.26 2.39
C LEU A 120 5.20 -5.80 2.23
N ARG A 121 6.17 -6.70 2.44
CA ARG A 121 7.60 -6.38 2.25
C ARG A 121 7.89 -5.97 0.81
N LYS A 122 7.34 -6.69 -0.18
CA LYS A 122 7.51 -6.36 -1.61
C LYS A 122 6.94 -4.98 -1.94
N ILE A 123 5.75 -4.66 -1.43
CA ILE A 123 5.12 -3.33 -1.60
C ILE A 123 6.01 -2.24 -0.98
N GLN A 124 6.53 -2.46 0.23
CA GLN A 124 7.39 -1.50 0.92
C GLN A 124 8.68 -1.22 0.15
N VAL A 125 9.36 -2.26 -0.33
CA VAL A 125 10.55 -2.11 -1.18
C VAL A 125 10.21 -1.32 -2.43
N ARG A 126 9.12 -1.68 -3.11
CA ARG A 126 8.73 -1.00 -4.34
C ARG A 126 8.38 0.47 -4.11
N ARG A 127 7.72 0.78 -3.00
CA ARG A 127 7.40 2.16 -2.61
C ARG A 127 8.65 2.99 -2.39
N GLN A 128 9.68 2.41 -1.75
CA GLN A 128 10.98 3.09 -1.57
C GLN A 128 11.67 3.36 -2.92
N GLU A 129 11.67 2.38 -3.84
CA GLU A 129 12.25 2.54 -5.16
C GLU A 129 11.54 3.63 -5.98
N VAL A 130 10.21 3.63 -5.96
CA VAL A 130 9.40 4.63 -6.67
C VAL A 130 9.60 6.02 -6.06
N GLN A 131 9.70 6.11 -4.73
CA GLN A 131 9.98 7.36 -4.04
C GLN A 131 11.34 7.93 -4.44
N ALA A 132 12.39 7.09 -4.48
CA ALA A 132 13.72 7.49 -4.92
C ALA A 132 13.68 8.04 -6.35
N LYS A 133 13.03 7.32 -7.27
CA LYS A 133 12.88 7.74 -8.67
C LYS A 133 12.09 9.04 -8.82
N ALA A 134 11.05 9.25 -8.01
CA ALA A 134 10.29 10.50 -8.00
C ALA A 134 11.18 11.68 -7.58
N THR A 135 12.00 11.51 -6.54
CA THR A 135 12.95 12.56 -6.10
C THR A 135 14.06 12.82 -7.13
N GLU A 136 14.57 11.78 -7.79
CA GLU A 136 15.54 11.92 -8.88
C GLU A 136 14.95 12.68 -10.08
N ALA A 137 13.70 12.38 -10.46
CA ALA A 137 13.01 13.07 -11.54
C ALA A 137 12.76 14.56 -11.22
N GLU A 138 12.37 14.86 -9.97
CA GLU A 138 12.13 16.24 -9.51
C GLU A 138 13.43 17.06 -9.45
N THR A 139 14.51 16.46 -8.96
CA THR A 139 15.83 17.12 -8.92
C THR A 139 16.37 17.37 -10.34
N ALA A 140 16.27 16.41 -11.25
CA ALA A 140 16.66 16.57 -12.64
C ALA A 140 15.87 17.68 -13.34
N ARG A 141 14.56 17.77 -13.08
CA ARG A 141 13.70 18.84 -13.62
C ARG A 141 14.11 20.22 -13.10
N THR A 142 14.38 20.33 -11.80
CA THR A 142 14.79 21.60 -11.17
C THR A 142 16.15 22.07 -11.70
N GLN A 143 17.08 21.14 -11.94
CA GLN A 143 18.38 21.43 -12.56
C GLN A 143 18.27 21.83 -14.03
N ALA A 144 17.38 21.19 -14.80
CA ALA A 144 17.14 21.57 -16.19
C ALA A 144 16.52 22.97 -16.30
N GLN A 145 15.57 23.32 -15.42
CA GLN A 145 14.96 24.65 -15.35
C GLN A 145 15.95 25.74 -14.93
N SER A 146 16.85 25.46 -13.98
CA SER A 146 17.88 26.42 -13.57
C SER A 146 18.93 26.65 -14.66
N GLN A 147 19.32 25.62 -15.41
CA GLN A 147 20.20 25.77 -16.58
C GLN A 147 19.53 26.52 -17.74
N GLN A 148 18.22 26.34 -17.97
CA GLN A 148 17.48 27.14 -18.94
C GLN A 148 17.40 28.61 -18.53
N ARG A 149 17.13 28.91 -17.25
CA ARG A 149 17.15 30.28 -16.72
C ARG A 149 18.52 30.95 -16.88
N LEU A 150 19.60 30.24 -16.53
CA LEU A 150 20.97 30.75 -16.70
C LEU A 150 21.33 30.98 -18.18
N LYS A 151 20.81 30.17 -19.11
CA LYS A 151 21.00 30.37 -20.56
C LYS A 151 20.16 31.51 -21.12
N THR A 152 18.94 31.73 -20.63
CA THR A 152 18.12 32.89 -21.02
C THR A 152 18.67 34.19 -20.46
N ASP A 153 19.21 34.19 -19.24
CA ASP A 153 19.87 35.36 -18.64
C ASP A 153 21.21 35.67 -19.32
N ALA A 154 21.96 34.65 -19.77
CA ALA A 154 23.17 34.84 -20.57
C ALA A 154 22.91 35.29 -22.02
N TRP A 155 21.74 35.00 -22.58
CA TRP A 155 21.32 35.50 -23.90
C TRP A 155 20.80 36.93 -23.86
N TRP A 156 20.32 37.39 -22.70
CA TRP A 156 19.86 38.76 -22.44
C TRP A 156 20.93 39.71 -21.94
N ASN A 157 22.21 39.37 -22.09
CA ASN A 157 23.31 40.28 -21.76
C ASN A 157 23.92 40.89 -23.04
N PRO A 158 23.40 42.02 -23.56
CA PRO A 158 24.08 42.72 -24.62
C PRO A 158 25.30 43.42 -24.02
N THR A 159 26.48 42.88 -24.33
CA THR A 159 27.71 43.67 -24.36
C THR A 159 27.58 44.76 -25.42
N SER A 160 26.99 45.89 -25.04
CA SER A 160 27.25 47.16 -25.70
C SER A 160 26.84 48.31 -24.80
N SER A 161 27.85 49.07 -24.37
CA SER A 161 27.73 50.49 -24.12
C SER A 161 26.74 51.14 -25.10
N TYR A 162 25.85 52.01 -24.60
CA TYR A 162 25.00 52.97 -25.34
C TYR A 162 23.47 52.70 -25.50
N THR A 163 22.75 52.17 -24.49
CA THR A 163 21.27 52.04 -24.57
C THR A 163 20.48 52.30 -23.26
N SER A 164 20.98 53.08 -22.30
CA SER A 164 20.27 53.31 -21.02
C SER A 164 18.99 54.17 -21.08
N GLY A 165 18.53 54.57 -22.28
CA GLY A 165 17.37 55.45 -22.46
C GLY A 165 16.10 54.79 -22.98
N LEU A 166 16.20 53.60 -23.61
CA LEU A 166 15.04 52.90 -24.19
C LEU A 166 14.36 51.94 -23.21
N ASP A 167 15.13 51.28 -22.33
CA ASP A 167 14.59 50.33 -21.34
C ASP A 167 13.67 50.99 -20.30
N ASP A 168 13.94 52.24 -19.94
CA ASP A 168 13.12 52.99 -18.97
C ASP A 168 11.72 53.35 -19.53
N LEU A 169 11.55 53.37 -20.86
CA LEU A 169 10.24 53.57 -21.49
C LEU A 169 9.43 52.28 -21.54
N GLU A 170 10.07 51.17 -21.89
CA GLU A 170 9.43 49.85 -21.94
C GLU A 170 8.96 49.40 -20.54
N GLU A 171 9.77 49.64 -19.49
CA GLU A 171 9.34 49.36 -18.11
C GLU A 171 8.13 50.21 -17.69
N LYS A 172 8.05 51.47 -18.12
CA LYS A 172 6.90 52.34 -17.82
C LYS A 172 5.63 51.86 -18.51
N PHE A 173 5.73 51.42 -19.76
CA PHE A 173 4.59 50.85 -20.49
C PHE A 173 4.09 49.57 -19.83
N ARG A 174 4.99 48.65 -19.46
CA ARG A 174 4.59 47.41 -18.76
C ARG A 174 3.90 47.64 -17.42
N ARG A 175 4.40 48.62 -16.64
CA ARG A 175 3.74 49.03 -15.38
C ARG A 175 2.37 49.64 -15.63
N TRP A 176 2.21 50.43 -16.70
CA TRP A 176 0.92 51.02 -17.04
C TRP A 176 -0.08 49.97 -17.51
N GLU A 177 0.31 49.04 -18.38
CA GLU A 177 -0.56 47.97 -18.89
C GLU A 177 -1.02 47.03 -17.76
N THR A 178 -0.12 46.62 -16.86
CA THR A 178 -0.49 45.80 -15.69
C THR A 178 -1.44 46.53 -14.73
N GLN A 179 -1.30 47.85 -14.60
CA GLN A 179 -2.20 48.66 -13.77
C GLN A 179 -3.59 48.78 -14.41
N ASP A 180 -3.66 48.97 -15.74
CA ASP A 180 -4.92 49.06 -16.49
C ASP A 180 -5.70 47.73 -16.45
N GLU A 181 -5.01 46.60 -16.63
CA GLU A 181 -5.61 45.26 -16.52
C GLU A 181 -6.19 45.01 -15.12
N LEU A 182 -5.49 45.46 -14.06
CA LEU A 182 -5.98 45.38 -12.68
C LEU A 182 -7.21 46.26 -12.44
N GLU A 183 -7.26 47.46 -13.02
CA GLU A 183 -8.43 48.34 -12.92
C GLU A 183 -9.63 47.79 -13.69
N GLN A 184 -9.42 47.22 -14.88
CA GLN A 184 -10.46 46.53 -15.64
C GLN A 184 -11.02 45.33 -14.88
N MET A 185 -10.17 44.51 -14.26
CA MET A 185 -10.61 43.40 -13.41
C MET A 185 -11.40 43.89 -12.20
N LYS A 186 -10.97 44.97 -11.53
CA LYS A 186 -11.71 45.58 -10.41
C LYS A 186 -13.07 46.13 -10.83
N ARG A 187 -13.19 46.74 -12.02
CA ARG A 187 -14.48 47.19 -12.57
C ARG A 187 -15.42 46.04 -12.91
N ASN A 188 -14.88 44.92 -13.39
CA ASN A 188 -15.67 43.73 -13.73
C ASN A 188 -16.14 42.94 -12.50
N LEU A 189 -15.47 43.10 -11.35
CA LEU A 189 -15.85 42.51 -10.07
C LEU A 189 -16.81 43.39 -9.24
N GLY A 190 -17.07 44.62 -9.68
CA GLY A 190 -17.92 45.61 -8.99
C GLY A 190 -19.33 45.78 -9.59
N LYS A 191 -19.83 44.81 -10.36
CA LYS A 191 -21.22 44.72 -10.84
C LYS A 191 -21.88 43.43 -10.37
#